data_AF-A0A953JC71-F1
#
_entry.id   AF-A0A953JC71-F1
#
_cell.length_a   1.000
_cell.length_b   1.000
_cell.length_c   1.000
_cell.angle_alpha   90.00
_cell.angle_beta   90.00
_cell.angle_gamma   90.00
#
_symmetry.space_group_name_H-M   'P 1'
#
loop_
_entity.id
_entity.type
_entity.pdbx_description
1 polymer ?
#
loop_
_entity_poly.entity_id
_entity_poly.type
_entity_poly.pdbx_seq_one_letter_code
_entity_poly.pdbx_strand_id
1 'polypeptide(L)' 'MSRIWSDQRKFEIWLQIEVLACEAMAELGQIPKEDAAEIRKRARFSIPEILEIEKRTNHDVIAF' A
#
# COMPACT_ATOMS: atom_id res chain seq x y z
N MET A 1 13.24 -17.89 8.02
CA MET A 1 13.41 -17.17 6.74
C MET A 1 12.11 -17.03 5.95
N SER A 2 11.18 -18.00 5.97
CA SER A 2 9.95 -17.99 5.17
C SER A 2 8.98 -16.82 5.42
N ARG A 3 8.87 -16.30 6.65
CA ARG A 3 7.94 -15.18 6.95
C ARG A 3 8.36 -13.85 6.31
N ILE A 4 9.66 -13.58 6.20
CA ILE A 4 10.17 -12.32 5.65
C ILE A 4 9.88 -12.25 4.15
N TRP A 5 9.95 -13.40 3.46
CA TRP A 5 9.71 -13.54 2.03
C TRP A 5 8.28 -13.95 1.69
N SER A 6 7.33 -13.76 2.62
CA SER A 6 5.91 -14.04 2.35
C SER A 6 5.25 -12.88 1.62
N ASP A 7 4.27 -13.16 0.76
CA ASP A 7 3.51 -12.12 0.05
C ASP A 7 2.81 -11.17 1.03
N GLN A 8 2.31 -11.70 2.15
CA GLN A 8 1.81 -10.90 3.27
C GLN A 8 2.82 -9.85 3.71
N ARG A 9 4.08 -10.25 3.91
CA ARG A 9 5.12 -9.32 4.36
C ARG A 9 5.52 -8.33 3.25
N LYS A 10 5.53 -8.77 2.00
CA LYS A 10 5.77 -7.91 0.82
C LYS A 10 4.73 -6.78 0.77
N PHE A 11 3.45 -7.12 0.80
CA PHE A 11 2.36 -6.15 0.74
C PHE A 11 2.26 -5.26 1.99
N GLU A 12 2.59 -5.77 3.18
CA GLU A 12 2.74 -4.95 4.39
C GLU A 12 3.79 -3.85 4.21
N ILE A 13 4.94 -4.20 3.64
CA ILE A 13 6.03 -3.25 3.42
C ILE A 13 5.61 -2.22 2.37
N TRP A 14 4.96 -2.65 1.28
CA TRP A 14 4.46 -1.73 0.25
C TRP A 14 3.45 -0.74 0.83
N LEU A 15 2.49 -1.21 1.63
CA LEU A 15 1.51 -0.32 2.29
C LEU A 15 2.21 0.71 3.18
N GLN A 16 3.22 0.29 3.93
CA GLN A 16 3.99 1.20 4.78
C GLN A 16 4.73 2.26 3.96
N ILE A 17 5.35 1.88 2.85
CA ILE A 17 6.07 2.81 1.97
C ILE A 17 5.10 3.83 1.37
N GLU A 18 3.96 3.40 0.84
CA GLU A 18 2.95 4.28 0.24
C GLU A 18 2.38 5.27 1.26
N VAL A 19 2.06 4.81 2.47
CA VAL A 19 1.57 5.68 3.55
C VAL A 19 2.63 6.73 3.93
N LEU A 20 3.89 6.33 4.08
CA LEU A 20 4.98 7.26 4.39
C LEU A 20 5.20 8.27 3.25
N ALA A 21 5.05 7.85 1.99
CA ALA A 21 5.11 8.74 0.84
C ALA A 21 3.99 9.79 0.91
N CYS A 22 2.75 9.39 1.19
CA CYS A 22 1.65 10.34 1.39
C CYS A 22 1.89 11.29 2.56
N GLU A 23 2.43 10.81 3.69
CA GLU A 23 2.77 11.67 4.83
C GLU A 23 3.83 12.71 4.46
N ALA A 24 4.89 12.30 3.77
CA ALA A 24 5.91 13.22 3.27
C ALA A 24 5.33 14.24 2.27
N MET A 25 4.45 13.81 1.36
CA MET A 25 3.74 14.72 0.45
C MET A 25 2.88 15.75 1.20
N ALA A 26 2.28 15.36 2.32
CA ALA A 26 1.52 16.26 3.17
C ALA A 26 2.41 17.25 3.93
N GLU A 27 3.59 16.82 4.38
CA GLU A 27 4.60 17.70 4.97
C GLU A 27 5.12 18.73 3.95
N LEU A 28 5.28 18.32 2.70
CA LEU A 28 5.65 19.18 1.57
C LEU A 28 4.50 20.08 1.08
N GLY A 29 3.29 19.93 1.63
CA GLY A 29 2.11 20.73 1.26
C GLY A 29 1.50 20.36 -0.10
N GLN A 30 1.84 19.21 -0.67
CA GLN A 30 1.23 18.73 -1.92
C GLN A 30 -0.18 18.17 -1.71
N ILE A 31 -0.44 17.62 -0.53
CA ILE A 31 -1.77 17.14 -0.12
C ILE A 31 -2.11 17.66 1.30
N PRO A 32 -3.40 17.76 1.66
CA PRO A 32 -3.80 18.09 3.03
C PRO A 32 -3.30 17.06 4.05
N LYS A 33 -2.88 17.52 5.23
CA LYS A 33 -2.47 16.63 6.34
C LYS A 33 -3.61 15.75 6.85
N GLU A 34 -4.84 16.23 6.75
CA GLU A 34 -6.05 15.48 7.12
C GLU A 34 -6.24 14.28 6.20
N ASP A 35 -6.02 14.46 4.89
CA ASP A 35 -6.12 13.38 3.90
C ASP A 35 -5.04 12.32 4.14
N ALA A 36 -3.79 12.73 4.38
CA ALA A 36 -2.71 11.79 4.72
C ALA A 36 -3.01 11.01 6.01
N ALA A 37 -3.57 11.66 7.03
CA ALA A 37 -3.98 11.00 8.27
C ALA A 37 -5.13 10.00 8.05
N GLU A 38 -6.07 10.32 7.15
CA GLU A 38 -7.17 9.42 6.81
C GLU A 38 -6.67 8.21 5.99
N ILE A 39 -5.75 8.43 5.04
CA ILE A 39 -5.07 7.36 4.30
C ILE A 39 -4.42 6.40 5.30
N ARG A 40 -3.65 6.90 6.26
CA ARG A 40 -2.99 6.03 7.27
C ARG A 40 -3.97 5.21 8.11
N LYS A 41 -5.15 5.75 8.42
CA LYS A 41 -6.17 5.03 9.21
C LYS A 41 -6.91 3.97 8.40
N ARG A 42 -7.14 4.21 7.10
CA ARG A 42 -7.96 3.33 6.24
C ARG A 42 -7.15 2.39 5.37
N ALA A 43 -5.88 2.68 5.14
CA ALA A 43 -4.95 1.89 4.34
C ALA A 43 -4.98 0.42 4.78
N ARG A 44 -5.40 -0.45 3.88
CA ARG A 44 -5.51 -1.89 4.07
C ARG A 44 -5.35 -2.57 2.72
N PHE A 45 -4.85 -3.80 2.73
CA PHE A 45 -4.74 -4.61 1.54
C PHE A 45 -5.41 -5.97 1.79
N SER A 46 -5.80 -6.64 0.71
CA SER A 46 -6.46 -7.94 0.73
C SER A 46 -5.80 -8.83 -0.31
N ILE A 47 -5.01 -9.81 0.13
CA ILE A 47 -4.31 -10.75 -0.78
C ILE A 47 -5.28 -11.43 -1.77
N PRO A 48 -6.47 -11.90 -1.37
CA PRO A 48 -7.42 -12.49 -2.31
C PRO A 48 -7.84 -11.53 -3.43
N GLU A 49 -8.06 -10.25 -3.11
CA GLU A 49 -8.45 -9.22 -4.08
C GLU A 49 -7.29 -8.90 -5.03
N ILE A 50 -6.08 -8.75 -4.48
CA ILE A 50 -4.87 -8.52 -5.28
C ILE A 50 -4.68 -9.66 -6.29
N LEU A 51 -4.77 -10.92 -5.85
CA LEU A 51 -4.63 -12.07 -6.75
C LEU A 51 -5.73 -12.16 -7.81
N GLU A 52 -6.93 -11.62 -7.54
CA GLU A 52 -8.00 -11.54 -8.52
C GLU A 52 -7.74 -10.46 -9.57
N ILE A 53 -7.29 -9.28 -9.13
CA ILE A 53 -6.96 -8.15 -10.01
C ILE A 53 -5.72 -8.49 -10.86
N GLU A 54 -4.71 -9.11 -10.28
CA GLU A 54 -3.46 -9.51 -10.94
C GLU A 54 -3.72 -10.43 -12.13
N LYS A 55 -4.71 -11.34 -12.05
CA LYS A 55 -5.10 -12.20 -13.18
C LYS A 55 -5.56 -11.42 -14.41
N ARG A 56 -6.05 -10.19 -14.22
CA ARG A 56 -6.55 -9.33 -15.30
C ARG A 56 -5.49 -8.34 -15.76
N THR A 57 -4.67 -7.83 -14.84
CA THR A 57 -3.66 -6.80 -15.12
C THR A 57 -2.29 -7.38 -15.48
N ASN A 58 -2.01 -8.63 -15.09
CA ASN A 58 -0.68 -9.25 -15.09
C ASN A 58 0.40 -8.33 -14.47
N HIS A 59 0.00 -7.53 -13.47
CA HIS A 59 0.86 -6.54 -12.85
C HIS A 59 0.54 -6.43 -11.35
N ASP A 60 1.48 -6.92 -10.53
CA ASP A 60 1.33 -7.07 -9.08
C ASP A 60 1.23 -5.72 -8.33
N VAL A 61 1.97 -4.70 -8.75
CA VAL A 61 1.88 -3.34 -8.15
C VAL A 61 0.55 -2.64 -8.46
N ILE A 62 -0.04 -2.89 -9.62
CA ILE A 62 -1.34 -2.29 -10.00
C ILE A 62 -2.49 -3.05 -9.35
N ALA A 63 -2.31 -4.35 -9.13
CA ALA A 63 -3.22 -5.16 -8.35
C ALA A 63 -3.17 -4.84 -6.84
N PHE A 64 -2.01 -4.33 -6.41
CA PHE A 64 -1.71 -3.54 -5.21
C PHE A 64 -2.87 -2.75 -4.60
#